data_AF-A0A3C0XFT5-F1
#
_entry.id   AF-A0A3C0XFT5-F1
#
_cell.length_a   1.000
_cell.length_b   1.000
_cell.length_c   1.000
_cell.angle_alpha   90.00
_cell.angle_beta   90.00
_cell.angle_gamma   90.00
#
_symmetry.space_group_name_H-M   'P 1'
#
loop_
_entity.id
_entity.type
_entity.pdbx_description
1 polymer ?
#
loop_
_entity_poly.entity_id
_entity_poly.type
_entity_poly.pdbx_seq_one_letter_code
_entity_poly.pdbx_strand_id
1 'polypeptide(L)' 'MKLAHELGEIKMLLARRKTIRPRPGGEGHWRCEACGTITHASAKPERCPECGEAQLWPADLAQPNVESGAG' A
#
# COMPACT_ATOMS: atom_id res chain seq x y z
N MET A 1 -34.82 9.36 7.19
CA MET A 1 -33.62 8.49 7.11
C MET A 1 -32.35 9.32 7.28
N LYS A 2 -32.08 9.83 8.49
CA LYS A 2 -30.93 10.73 8.75
C LYS A 2 -29.60 9.97 8.86
N LEU A 3 -29.62 8.84 9.57
CA LEU A 3 -28.48 7.93 9.72
C LEU A 3 -27.92 7.43 8.37
N ALA A 4 -28.79 7.07 7.43
CA ALA A 4 -28.35 6.61 6.11
C ALA A 4 -27.63 7.72 5.32
N HIS A 5 -28.08 8.97 5.47
CA HIS A 5 -27.44 10.12 4.85
C HIS A 5 -26.06 10.38 5.45
N GLU A 6 -25.95 10.45 6.78
CA GLU A 6 -24.69 10.68 7.50
C GLU A 6 -23.65 9.58 7.20
N LEU A 7 -24.08 8.31 7.16
CA LEU A 7 -23.21 7.19 6.78
C LEU A 7 -22.73 7.28 5.33
N GLY A 8 -23.59 7.77 4.43
CA GLY A 8 -23.23 8.03 3.03
C GLY A 8 -22.15 9.11 2.92
N GLU A 9 -22.28 10.21 3.66
CA GLU A 9 -21.30 11.29 3.68
C GLU A 9 -19.94 10.83 4.21
N ILE A 10 -19.93 10.07 5.31
CA ILE A 10 -18.68 9.51 5.87
C ILE A 10 -17.98 8.61 4.86
N LYS A 11 -18.71 7.74 4.15
CA LYS A 11 -18.14 6.89 3.09
C LYS A 11 -17.49 7.72 1.99
N MET A 12 -18.15 8.78 1.53
CA MET A 12 -17.61 9.66 0.49
C MET A 12 -16.37 10.42 0.96
N LEU A 13 -16.34 10.86 2.22
CA LEU A 13 -15.17 11.53 2.80
C LEU A 13 -13.96 10.60 2.91
N LEU A 14 -14.18 9.35 3.33
CA LEU A 14 -13.13 8.33 3.41
C LEU A 14 -12.61 7.93 2.02
N ALA A 15 -13.50 7.76 1.04
CA ALA A 15 -13.12 7.40 -0.33
C ALA A 15 -12.29 8.50 -1.04
N ARG A 16 -12.53 9.78 -0.71
CA ARG A 16 -11.79 10.90 -1.30
C ARG A 16 -10.40 11.10 -0.71
N ARG A 17 -10.14 10.60 0.50
CA ARG A 17 -8.85 10.77 1.16
C ARG A 17 -7.87 9.74 0.60
N LYS A 18 -6.73 10.21 0.09
CA LYS A 18 -5.63 9.30 -0.29
C LYS A 18 -5.12 8.61 0.98
N THR A 19 -5.54 7.37 1.20
CA THR A 19 -5.17 6.56 2.38
C THR A 19 -3.66 6.32 2.42
N ILE A 20 -3.04 6.26 1.25
CA ILE A 20 -1.61 6.06 1.08
C ILE A 20 -0.93 7.44 0.97
N ARG A 21 -0.20 7.82 2.01
CA ARG A 21 0.70 8.97 1.94
C ARG A 21 2.01 8.52 1.27
N PRO A 22 2.35 9.04 0.07
CA PRO A 22 3.61 8.70 -0.58
C PRO A 22 4.79 9.25 0.24
N ARG A 23 5.91 8.52 0.22
CA ARG A 23 7.13 8.93 0.92
C ARG A 23 7.73 10.18 0.27
N PRO A 24 8.23 11.16 1.06
CA PRO A 24 9.05 12.23 0.50
C PRO A 24 10.29 11.61 -0.16
N GLY A 25 10.42 11.78 -1.48
CA GLY A 25 11.45 11.13 -2.32
C GLY A 25 10.89 10.28 -3.46
N GLY A 26 9.60 9.94 -3.45
CA GLY A 26 8.97 9.16 -4.53
C GLY A 26 9.45 7.71 -4.62
N GLU A 27 10.14 7.23 -3.58
CA GLU A 27 10.58 5.85 -3.46
C GLU A 27 9.37 4.92 -3.29
N GLY A 28 9.36 3.83 -4.07
CA GLY A 28 8.39 2.74 -3.91
C GLY A 28 8.79 1.81 -2.77
N HIS A 29 7.84 0.99 -2.35
CA HIS A 29 8.03 -0.06 -1.35
C HIS A 29 8.19 -1.41 -2.05
N TRP A 30 9.21 -2.18 -1.68
CA TRP A 30 9.51 -3.48 -2.26
C TRP A 30 9.55 -4.54 -1.17
N ARG A 31 8.67 -5.53 -1.23
CA ARG A 31 8.61 -6.64 -0.28
C ARG A 31 9.39 -7.84 -0.82
N CYS A 32 10.31 -8.37 -0.03
CA CYS A 32 10.95 -9.66 -0.29
C CYS A 32 9.96 -10.81 -0.09
N GLU A 33 9.91 -11.75 -1.03
CA GLU A 33 9.06 -12.94 -0.91
C GLU A 33 9.58 -13.94 0.13
N ALA A 34 10.90 -14.11 0.23
CA ALA A 34 11.50 -15.10 1.13
C ALA A 34 11.38 -14.72 2.61
N CYS A 35 11.70 -13.48 2.99
CA CYS A 35 11.73 -13.06 4.38
C CYS A 35 10.69 -11.99 4.76
N GLY A 36 9.95 -11.44 3.80
CA GLY A 36 8.92 -10.42 4.04
C GLY A 36 9.45 -9.00 4.30
N THR A 37 10.77 -8.78 4.33
CA THR A 37 11.35 -7.44 4.53
C THR A 37 10.85 -6.47 3.47
N ILE A 38 10.42 -5.28 3.91
CA ILE A 38 10.03 -4.17 3.02
C ILE A 38 11.21 -3.20 2.92
N THR A 39 11.68 -2.95 1.70
CA THR A 39 12.75 -2.01 1.38
C THR A 39 12.20 -0.82 0.61
N HIS A 40 12.67 0.38 0.93
CA HIS A 40 12.32 1.60 0.20
C HIS A 40 13.36 1.88 -0.88
N ALA A 41 12.92 1.95 -2.13
CA ALA A 41 13.78 2.27 -3.25
C ALA A 41 12.96 2.83 -4.41
N SER A 42 13.54 3.78 -5.15
CA SER A 42 12.91 4.35 -6.36
C SER A 42 12.73 3.34 -7.48
N ALA A 43 13.55 2.29 -7.52
CA ALA A 43 13.46 1.17 -8.45
C ALA A 43 13.56 -0.17 -7.70
N LYS A 44 13.16 -1.26 -8.37
CA LYS A 44 13.23 -2.62 -7.79
C LYS A 44 14.68 -2.95 -7.40
N PRO A 45 14.96 -3.27 -6.13
CA PRO A 45 16.27 -3.77 -5.73
C PRO A 45 16.60 -5.08 -6.43
N GLU A 46 17.86 -5.32 -6.75
CA GLU A 46 18.29 -6.61 -7.30
C GLU A 46 18.28 -7.71 -6.24
N ARG A 47 18.50 -7.35 -4.97
CA ARG A 47 18.54 -8.29 -3.83
C ARG A 47 17.95 -7.65 -2.58
N CYS A 48 17.39 -8.50 -1.72
CA CYS A 48 16.94 -8.11 -0.39
C CYS A 48 18.14 -7.76 0.49
N PRO A 49 18.14 -6.59 1.18
CA PRO A 49 19.24 -6.19 2.06
C PRO A 49 19.39 -7.07 3.31
N GLU A 50 18.32 -7.78 3.72
CA GLU A 50 18.34 -8.63 4.92
C GLU A 50 18.76 -10.07 4.61
N CYS A 51 18.15 -10.72 3.61
CA CYS A 51 18.39 -12.14 3.32
C CYS A 51 19.19 -12.41 2.04
N GLY A 52 19.39 -11.40 1.18
CA GLY A 52 20.12 -11.54 -0.08
C GLY A 52 19.33 -12.13 -1.26
N GLU A 53 18.06 -12.51 -1.06
CA GLU A 53 17.22 -13.10 -2.11
C GLU A 53 16.84 -12.08 -3.20
N ALA A 54 16.71 -12.53 -4.46
CA ALA A 54 16.43 -11.68 -5.62
C ALA A 54 14.94 -11.48 -5.92
N GLN A 55 14.06 -12.21 -5.24
CA GLN A 55 12.62 -12.18 -5.46
C GLN A 55 11.95 -11.09 -4.59
N LEU A 56 11.77 -9.91 -5.19
CA LEU A 56 11.08 -8.76 -4.60
C LEU A 56 9.87 -8.32 -5.43
N TRP A 57 8.82 -7.90 -4.73
CA TRP A 57 7.54 -7.46 -5.31
C TRP A 57 7.19 -6.03 -4.87
N PRO A 58 6.50 -5.24 -5.71
CA PRO A 58 5.98 -3.95 -5.28
C PRO A 58 4.97 -4.17 -4.14
N ALA A 59 5.21 -3.51 -3.01
CA ALA A 59 4.33 -3.53 -1.85
C ALA A 59 3.37 -2.34 -1.82
N ASP A 60 3.56 -1.38 -2.73
CA ASP A 60 2.61 -0.30 -2.94
C ASP A 60 1.28 -0.87 -3.47
N LEU A 61 0.22 -0.73 -2.68
CA LEU A 61 -1.13 -0.98 -3.15
C LEU A 61 -1.45 0.08 -4.20
N ALA A 62 -1.47 -0.32 -5.47
CA ALA A 62 -1.89 0.56 -6.57
C ALA A 62 -3.32 1.08 -6.40
N GLN A 63 -4.10 0.42 -5.53
CA GLN A 63 -5.49 0.73 -5.24
C GLN A 63 -5.63 1.38 -3.84
N PRO A 64 -6.16 2.61 -3.75
CA PRO A 64 -6.43 3.28 -2.47
C PRO A 64 -7.68 2.72 -1.77
N ASN A 65 -8.52 1.96 -2.46
CA ASN A 65 -9.60 1.18 -1.89
C ASN A 65 -9.02 -0.09 -1.27
N VAL A 66 -8.90 -0.07 0.06
CA VAL A 66 -8.92 -1.30 0.86
C VAL A 66 -10.27 -1.98 0.64
N GLU A 67 -10.38 -2.81 -0.39
CA GLU A 67 -11.30 -3.93 -0.32
C GLU A 67 -10.67 -4.89 0.70
N SER A 68 -11.09 -4.78 1.96
CA SER A 68 -10.86 -5.83 2.94
C SER A 68 -11.20 -7.14 2.25
N GLY A 69 -10.20 -8.02 2.09
CA GLY A 69 -10.32 -9.23 1.31
C GLY A 69 -11.61 -9.97 1.65
N ALA A 70 -12.47 -10.13 0.65
CA ALA A 70 -13.50 -11.14 0.68
C ALA A 70 -12.79 -12.49 0.58
N GLY A 71 -12.72 -13.17 1.72
CA GLY A 71 -12.41 -14.60 1.85
C GLY A 71 -13.38 -15.18 2.84
#